data_AF-A0A931N3T3-F1
#
_entry.id   AF-A0A931N3T3-F1
#
_cell.length_a   1.000
_cell.length_b   1.000
_cell.length_c   1.000
_cell.angle_alpha   90.00
_cell.angle_beta   90.00
_cell.angle_gamma   90.00
#
_symmetry.space_group_name_H-M   'P 1'
#
loop_
_entity.id
_entity.type
_entity.pdbx_description
1 polymer ?
#
loop_
_entity_poly.entity_id
_entity_poly.type
_entity_poly.pdbx_seq_one_letter_code
_entity_poly.pdbx_strand_id
1 'polypeptide(L)'
;MGHTISGGFVVDQAGLSTAASDLAHSAATVRNYVGDISNNLFGAGRNGQDCEAGKEYVARGQEVHDAMTRVVNWLNIWTTAVEDTASAIGKVSIETADVDENNARKTGKV
;
A
#
# COMPACT_ATOMS: atom_id res chain seq x y z
N MET A 1 -18.38 10.69 -23.12
CA MET A 1 -18.07 9.46 -23.90
C MET A 1 -16.86 9.76 -24.75
N GLY A 2 -15.71 9.16 -24.43
CA GLY A 2 -14.43 9.47 -25.10
C GLY A 2 -14.43 8.97 -26.54
N HIS A 3 -14.03 9.84 -27.47
CA HIS A 3 -13.82 9.48 -28.87
C HIS A 3 -12.57 8.60 -28.99
N THR A 4 -12.72 7.38 -29.50
CA THR A 4 -11.61 6.50 -29.82
C THR A 4 -10.92 6.95 -31.11
N ILE A 5 -9.66 7.38 -31.00
CA ILE A 5 -8.76 7.49 -32.16
C ILE A 5 -8.20 6.09 -32.44
N SER A 6 -8.19 5.66 -33.70
CA SER A 6 -7.66 4.35 -34.10
C SER A 6 -6.21 4.18 -33.60
N GLY A 7 -5.97 3.16 -32.76
CA GLY A 7 -4.68 2.89 -32.13
C GLY A 7 -4.50 3.46 -30.71
N GLY A 8 -5.48 4.19 -30.16
CA GLY A 8 -5.46 4.73 -28.80
C GLY A 8 -6.18 3.86 -27.76
N PHE A 9 -5.70 3.89 -26.52
CA PHE A 9 -6.41 3.36 -25.34
C PHE A 9 -7.09 4.52 -24.60
N VAL A 10 -8.33 4.33 -24.16
CA VAL A 10 -9.07 5.29 -23.33
C VAL A 10 -8.83 4.95 -21.87
N VAL A 11 -8.23 5.89 -21.13
CA VAL A 11 -8.00 5.79 -19.69
C VAL A 11 -9.23 6.35 -18.96
N ASP A 12 -9.84 5.57 -18.06
CA ASP A 12 -10.83 6.11 -17.12
C ASP A 12 -10.11 6.83 -15.97
N GLN A 13 -9.96 8.14 -16.11
CA GLN A 13 -9.25 8.97 -15.14
C GLN A 13 -9.93 8.97 -13.75
N ALA A 14 -11.26 8.99 -13.71
CA ALA A 14 -12.01 8.95 -12.45
C ALA A 14 -11.84 7.60 -11.76
N GLY A 15 -11.88 6.51 -12.54
CA GLY A 15 -11.58 5.16 -12.08
C GLY A 15 -10.16 5.03 -11.53
N LEU A 16 -9.16 5.57 -12.21
CA LEU A 16 -7.77 5.56 -11.73
C LEU A 16 -7.58 6.36 -10.44
N SER A 17 -8.20 7.54 -10.33
CA SER A 17 -8.15 8.34 -9.10
C SER A 17 -8.79 7.61 -7.93
N THR A 18 -9.92 6.92 -8.17
CA THR A 18 -10.60 6.12 -7.15
C THR A 18 -9.72 4.94 -6.73
N ALA A 19 -9.15 4.20 -7.68
CA ALA A 19 -8.25 3.09 -7.40
C ALA A 19 -7.00 3.53 -6.61
N ALA A 20 -6.40 4.68 -6.95
CA ALA A 20 -5.27 5.23 -6.20
C ALA A 20 -5.68 5.58 -4.75
N SER A 21 -6.85 6.18 -4.56
CA SER A 21 -7.38 6.49 -3.23
C SER A 21 -7.65 5.22 -2.41
N ASP A 22 -8.24 4.20 -3.02
CA ASP A 22 -8.56 2.92 -2.36
C ASP A 22 -7.28 2.18 -1.95
N LEU A 23 -6.25 2.18 -2.80
CA LEU A 23 -4.94 1.60 -2.48
C LEU A 23 -4.27 2.34 -1.33
N ALA A 24 -4.28 3.68 -1.34
CA ALA A 24 -3.75 4.49 -0.24
C ALA A 24 -4.50 4.24 1.08
N HIS A 25 -5.83 4.13 1.03
CA HIS A 25 -6.63 3.80 2.21
C HIS A 25 -6.31 2.39 2.73
N SER A 26 -6.22 1.40 1.84
CA SER A 26 -5.86 0.03 2.20
C SER A 26 -4.48 -0.04 2.87
N ALA A 27 -3.49 0.67 2.32
CA ALA A 27 -2.16 0.74 2.90
C ALA A 27 -2.18 1.37 4.31
N ALA A 28 -2.95 2.44 4.50
CA ALA A 28 -3.12 3.09 5.80
C ALA A 28 -3.79 2.14 6.82
N THR A 29 -4.85 1.43 6.42
CA THR A 29 -5.52 0.43 7.28
C THR A 29 -4.55 -0.66 7.70
N VAL A 30 -3.77 -1.23 6.77
CA VAL A 30 -2.79 -2.27 7.10
C VAL A 30 -1.68 -1.72 7.99
N ARG A 31 -1.22 -0.49 7.76
CA ARG A 31 -0.22 0.16 8.63
C ARG A 31 -0.70 0.31 10.07
N ASN A 32 -1.98 0.62 10.28
CA ASN A 32 -2.58 0.65 11.63
C ASN A 32 -2.53 -0.74 12.29
N TYR A 33 -2.95 -1.79 11.57
CA TYR A 33 -2.87 -3.16 12.09
C TYR A 33 -1.43 -3.62 12.35
N VAL A 34 -0.47 -3.19 11.54
CA VAL A 34 0.95 -3.44 11.80
C VAL A 34 1.40 -2.77 13.09
N GLY A 35 0.95 -1.54 13.35
CA GLY A 35 1.16 -0.85 14.62
C GLY A 35 0.60 -1.65 15.79
N ASP A 36 -0.63 -2.15 15.67
CA ASP A 36 -1.28 -2.96 16.70
C ASP A 36 -0.50 -4.26 16.97
N ILE A 37 -0.06 -4.98 15.93
CA ILE A 37 0.75 -6.20 16.09
C ILE A 37 2.10 -5.87 16.73
N SER A 38 2.74 -4.78 16.31
CA SER A 38 4.05 -4.36 16.84
C SER A 38 3.97 -3.99 18.32
N ASN A 39 2.88 -3.36 18.74
CA ASN A 39 2.62 -2.99 20.13
C ASN A 39 2.25 -4.20 21.01
N ASN A 40 1.83 -5.31 20.40
CA ASN A 40 1.40 -6.52 21.08
C ASN A 40 2.21 -7.75 20.60
N LEU A 41 3.51 -7.57 20.37
CA LEU A 41 4.39 -8.67 19.98
C LEU A 41 4.45 -9.72 21.10
N PHE A 42 4.38 -11.00 20.70
CA PHE A 42 4.49 -12.10 21.65
C PHE A 42 5.81 -12.01 22.42
N GLY A 43 5.75 -12.13 23.74
CA GLY A 43 6.91 -11.96 24.62
C GLY A 43 7.99 -13.00 24.36
N ALA A 44 9.16 -12.57 23.85
CA ALA A 44 10.30 -13.44 23.54
C ALA A 44 11.04 -13.96 24.79
N GLY A 45 10.77 -13.42 25.98
CA GLY A 45 11.46 -13.80 27.22
C GLY A 45 12.91 -13.30 27.32
N ARG A 46 13.35 -12.34 26.49
CA ARG A 46 14.71 -11.75 26.57
C ARG A 46 14.78 -10.61 27.59
N ASN A 47 15.97 -10.38 28.14
CA ASN A 47 16.28 -9.27 29.07
C ASN A 47 15.43 -9.24 30.36
N GLY A 48 15.08 -10.41 30.91
CA GLY A 48 14.36 -10.50 32.19
C GLY A 48 12.85 -10.27 32.09
N GLN A 49 12.30 -10.20 30.87
CA GLN A 49 10.85 -10.24 30.66
C GLN A 49 10.35 -11.68 30.65
N ASP A 50 9.11 -11.89 31.10
CA ASP A 50 8.49 -13.22 31.09
C ASP A 50 8.25 -13.69 29.66
N CYS A 51 8.62 -14.93 29.36
CA CYS A 51 8.22 -15.57 28.11
C CYS A 51 6.72 -15.89 28.20
N GLU A 52 5.91 -15.37 27.27
CA GLU A 52 4.47 -15.62 27.24
C GLU A 52 4.13 -17.10 27.00
N ALA A 53 5.06 -17.88 26.43
CA ALA A 53 4.92 -19.33 26.29
C ALA A 53 5.20 -20.10 27.60
N GLY A 54 5.67 -19.42 28.64
CA GLY A 54 6.13 -20.02 29.89
C GLY A 54 7.60 -20.48 29.84
N LYS A 55 8.19 -20.67 31.02
CA LYS A 55 9.63 -20.95 31.20
C LYS A 55 10.13 -22.23 30.50
N GLU A 56 9.26 -23.22 30.33
CA GLU A 56 9.59 -24.49 29.64
C GLU A 56 9.56 -24.38 28.11
N TYR A 57 8.96 -23.32 27.57
CA TYR A 57 8.72 -23.15 26.13
C TYR A 57 9.40 -21.92 25.54
N VAL A 58 10.47 -21.43 26.18
CA VAL A 58 11.22 -20.23 25.76
C VAL A 58 11.61 -20.28 24.28
N ALA A 59 12.11 -21.43 23.79
CA ALA A 59 12.46 -21.60 22.39
C ALA A 59 11.25 -21.40 21.44
N ARG A 60 10.05 -21.86 21.84
CA ARG A 60 8.84 -21.74 21.03
C ARG A 60 8.30 -20.31 21.09
N GLY A 61 8.38 -19.66 22.25
CA GLY A 61 8.03 -18.24 22.37
C GLY A 61 8.94 -17.34 21.54
N GLN A 62 10.23 -17.65 21.48
CA GLN A 62 11.20 -16.99 20.59
C GLN A 62 10.83 -17.20 19.12
N GLU A 63 10.49 -18.42 18.70
CA GLU A 63 10.05 -18.71 17.33
C GLU A 63 8.79 -17.92 16.93
N VAL A 64 7.79 -17.86 17.83
CA VAL A 64 6.56 -17.08 17.61
C VAL A 64 6.88 -15.59 17.50
N HIS A 65 7.71 -15.06 18.41
CA HIS A 65 8.13 -13.67 18.35
C HIS A 65 8.83 -13.33 17.02
N ASP A 66 9.83 -14.13 16.63
CA ASP A 66 10.59 -13.92 15.41
C ASP A 66 9.69 -14.01 14.16
N ALA A 67 8.72 -14.93 14.16
CA ALA A 67 7.71 -15.02 13.11
C ALA A 67 6.83 -13.77 13.03
N MET A 68 6.34 -13.27 14.17
CA MET A 68 5.56 -12.03 14.22
C MET A 68 6.36 -10.82 13.75
N THR A 69 7.62 -10.70 14.16
CA THR A 69 8.53 -9.63 13.67
C THR A 69 8.70 -9.72 12.15
N ARG A 70 8.87 -10.93 11.61
CA ARG A 70 8.98 -11.13 10.16
C ARG A 70 7.70 -10.72 9.42
N VAL A 71 6.53 -11.05 9.97
CA VAL A 71 5.24 -10.63 9.41
C VAL A 71 5.11 -9.10 9.42
N VAL A 72 5.44 -8.44 10.54
CA VAL A 72 5.46 -6.97 10.65
C VAL A 72 6.35 -6.35 9.56
N ASN A 73 7.57 -6.86 9.38
CA ASN A 73 8.49 -6.36 8.37
C ASN A 73 7.94 -6.53 6.95
N TRP A 74 7.37 -7.70 6.65
CA TRP A 74 6.78 -7.95 5.33
C TRP A 74 5.59 -7.02 5.05
N LEU A 75 4.71 -6.82 6.04
CA LEU A 75 3.58 -5.91 5.92
C LEU A 75 4.01 -4.46 5.72
N ASN A 76 5.08 -4.00 6.38
CA ASN A 76 5.65 -2.66 6.17
C ASN A 76 6.21 -2.46 4.75
N ILE A 77 6.87 -3.48 4.20
CA ILE A 77 7.36 -3.44 2.81
C ILE A 77 6.17 -3.41 1.85
N TRP A 78 5.15 -4.24 2.09
CA TRP A 78 3.96 -4.30 1.27
C TRP A 78 3.18 -2.98 1.27
N THR A 79 2.95 -2.36 2.44
CA THR A 79 2.25 -1.07 2.52
C THR A 79 3.00 0.03 1.78
N THR A 80 4.32 0.08 1.91
CA THR A 80 5.16 1.04 1.16
C THR A 80 5.02 0.84 -0.35
N ALA A 81 5.09 -0.41 -0.83
CA ALA A 81 4.93 -0.71 -2.25
C ALA A 81 3.53 -0.34 -2.79
N VAL A 82 2.48 -0.52 -1.98
CA VAL A 82 1.11 -0.12 -2.32
C VAL A 82 0.97 1.40 -2.38
N GLU A 83 1.56 2.14 -1.44
CA GLU A 83 1.59 3.61 -1.46
C GLU A 83 2.34 4.15 -2.68
N ASP A 84 3.50 3.57 -3.01
CA ASP A 84 4.26 3.93 -4.21
C ASP A 84 3.46 3.67 -5.49
N THR A 85 2.74 2.55 -5.54
CA THR A 85 1.84 2.22 -6.64
C THR A 85 0.69 3.22 -6.75
N ALA A 86 0.04 3.57 -5.64
CA ALA A 86 -1.02 4.58 -5.61
C ALA A 86 -0.50 5.95 -6.08
N SER A 87 0.71 6.34 -5.65
CA SER A 87 1.35 7.58 -6.09
C SER A 87 1.64 7.58 -7.59
N ALA A 88 2.16 6.47 -8.13
CA ALA A 88 2.42 6.33 -9.56
C ALA A 88 1.12 6.43 -10.38
N ILE A 89 0.04 5.76 -9.95
CA ILE A 89 -1.28 5.86 -10.60
C ILE A 89 -1.79 7.30 -10.56
N GLY A 90 -1.68 7.97 -9.40
CA GLY A 90 -2.08 9.37 -9.25
C GLY A 90 -1.33 10.30 -10.21
N LYS A 91 -0.02 10.13 -10.35
CA LYS A 91 0.80 10.92 -11.30
C LYS A 91 0.39 10.68 -12.76
N VAL A 92 0.22 9.41 -13.16
CA VAL A 92 -0.21 9.06 -14.52
C VAL A 92 -1.60 9.65 -14.83
N SER A 93 -2.50 9.66 -13.86
CA SER A 93 -3.83 10.27 -13.99
C SER A 93 -3.76 11.78 -14.26
N ILE A 94 -2.88 12.50 -13.55
CA ILE A 94 -2.66 13.94 -13.76
C ILE A 94 -2.03 14.20 -15.14
N GLU A 95 -0.96 13.47 -15.49
CA GLU A 95 -0.27 13.64 -16.77
C GLU A 95 -1.21 13.38 -17.96
N THR A 96 -2.10 12.37 -17.85
CA THR A 96 -3.10 12.08 -18.88
C THR A 96 -4.09 13.25 -19.03
N ALA A 97 -4.52 13.84 -17.92
CA ALA A 97 -5.41 15.01 -17.93
C ALA A 97 -4.77 16.21 -18.64
N ASP A 98 -3.50 16.49 -18.33
CA ASP A 98 -2.76 17.60 -18.93
C ASP A 98 -2.56 17.39 -20.43
N VAL A 99 -2.27 16.15 -20.86
CA VAL A 99 -2.16 15.80 -22.29
C VAL A 99 -3.52 15.95 -22.99
N ASP A 100 -4.60 15.50 -22.38
CA ASP A 100 -5.94 15.61 -22.95
C ASP A 100 -6.41 17.06 -23.06
N GLU A 101 -6.17 17.90 -22.05
CA GLU A 101 -6.45 19.34 -22.10
C GLU A 101 -5.65 20.02 -23.22
N ASN A 102 -4.35 19.73 -23.30
CA ASN A 102 -3.48 20.28 -24.34
C ASN A 102 -3.91 19.85 -25.75
N ASN A 103 -4.35 18.60 -25.92
CA ASN A 103 -4.86 18.10 -27.19
C ASN A 103 -6.20 18.74 -27.54
N ALA A 104 -7.13 18.85 -26.59
CA ALA A 104 -8.43 19.51 -26.77
C ALA A 104 -8.26 21.00 -27.14
N ARG A 105 -7.32 21.72 -26.53
CA ARG A 105 -6.99 23.11 -26.87
C ARG A 105 -6.43 23.27 -28.29
N LYS A 106 -5.75 22.24 -28.81
CA LYS A 106 -5.22 22.24 -30.19
C LYS A 106 -6.29 21.93 -31.22
N THR A 107 -7.25 21.06 -30.91
CA THR A 107 -8.34 20.67 -31.81
C THR A 107 -9.55 21.60 -31.77
N GLY A 108 -9.78 22.32 -30.66
CA GLY A 108 -10.86 23.32 -30.53
C GLY A 108 -10.59 24.67 -31.21
N LYS A 109 -9.51 24.81 -31.99
CA LYS A 109 -9.15 26.04 -32.74
C LYS A 109 -9.54 26.00 -34.23
N VAL A 110 -10.57 25.22 -34.59
CA VAL A 110 -11.11 25.17 -35.96
C VAL A 110 -12.41 25.97 -36.04
#